data_AF-A0AAN9CVI2-F1
#
_entry.id   AF-A0AAN9CVI2-F1
#
_cell.length_a   1.000
_cell.length_b   1.000
_cell.length_c   1.000
_cell.angle_alpha   90.00
_cell.angle_beta   90.00
_cell.angle_gamma   90.00
#
_symmetry.space_group_name_H-M   'P 1'
#
loop_
_entity.id
_entity.type
_entity.pdbx_description
1 polymer ?
#
loop_
_entity_poly.entity_id
_entity_poly.type
_entity_poly.pdbx_seq_one_letter_code
_entity_poly.pdbx_strand_id
1 'polypeptide(L)'
;MENTFSYRRQEILKGEPLIGDVKSRRPALFTAIEIDREFHRITALSLLSTFRAALDQYTPRLMGRFRCKGGAAGRKIKKVMVEISKDNSYETCMCPQVLVHLLERRPQETCEGLYGELRLAKNL
;
A
#
# COMPACT_ATOMS: atom_id res chain seq x y z
N MET A 1 16.99 16.78 -9.95
CA MET A 1 16.00 17.06 -8.89
C MET A 1 16.55 16.82 -7.46
N GLU A 2 17.88 16.88 -7.25
CA GLU A 2 18.48 16.67 -5.91
C GLU A 2 18.28 17.90 -5.00
N ASN A 3 18.45 19.10 -5.57
CA ASN A 3 18.48 20.37 -4.85
C ASN A 3 17.12 20.81 -4.25
N THR A 4 16.04 20.09 -4.52
CA THR A 4 14.68 20.44 -4.06
C THR A 4 14.13 19.49 -3.00
N PHE A 5 14.89 18.48 -2.57
CA PHE A 5 14.45 17.53 -1.53
C PHE A 5 14.15 18.21 -0.18
N SER A 6 15.09 19.01 0.32
CA SER A 6 14.94 19.73 1.60
C SER A 6 13.74 20.66 1.59
N TYR A 7 13.53 21.41 0.50
CA TYR A 7 12.40 22.31 0.33
C TYR A 7 11.06 21.55 0.33
N ARG A 8 10.94 20.48 -0.48
CA ARG A 8 9.72 19.66 -0.55
C ARG A 8 9.39 19.03 0.80
N ARG A 9 10.38 18.51 1.52
CA ARG A 9 10.20 17.94 2.86
C ARG A 9 9.76 19.01 3.86
N GLN A 10 10.34 20.21 3.83
CA GLN A 10 9.88 21.31 4.69
C GLN A 10 8.46 21.74 4.37
N GLU A 11 8.09 21.84 3.08
CA GLU A 11 6.73 22.15 2.63
C GLU A 11 5.71 21.14 3.17
N ILE A 12 6.02 19.84 3.06
CA ILE A 12 5.13 18.75 3.51
C ILE A 12 5.05 18.69 5.04
N LEU A 13 6.19 18.77 5.74
CA LEU A 13 6.22 18.63 7.19
C LEU A 13 5.66 19.84 7.94
N LYS A 14 5.85 21.06 7.41
CA LYS A 14 5.33 22.27 8.06
C LYS A 14 3.91 22.60 7.65
N GLY A 15 3.56 22.35 6.38
CA GLY A 15 2.25 22.69 5.85
C GLY A 15 1.18 21.63 6.13
N GLU A 16 1.60 20.40 6.47
CA GLU A 16 0.74 19.22 6.60
C GLU A 16 -0.40 19.18 5.53
N PRO A 17 -0.08 19.42 4.24
CA PRO A 17 -1.11 19.57 3.22
C PRO A 17 -1.81 18.25 2.94
N LEU A 18 -3.05 18.33 2.45
CA LEU A 18 -3.75 17.16 1.92
C LEU A 18 -2.96 16.59 0.74
N ILE A 19 -2.97 15.25 0.61
CA ILE A 19 -2.22 14.57 -0.47
C ILE A 19 -2.67 15.03 -1.87
N GLY A 20 -3.95 15.41 -2.02
CA GLY A 20 -4.49 15.97 -3.26
C GLY A 20 -3.82 17.28 -3.65
N ASP A 21 -3.53 18.15 -2.69
CA ASP A 21 -2.88 19.45 -2.92
C ASP A 21 -1.39 19.30 -3.23
N VAL A 22 -0.72 18.35 -2.59
CA VAL A 22 0.67 18.00 -2.94
C VAL A 22 0.73 17.47 -4.37
N LYS A 23 -0.22 16.61 -4.74
CA LYS A 23 -0.29 16.02 -6.08
C LYS A 23 -0.59 17.05 -7.16
N SER A 24 -1.50 17.99 -6.92
CA SER A 24 -1.82 19.05 -7.89
C SER A 24 -0.63 19.99 -8.10
N ARG A 25 0.08 20.35 -7.02
CA ARG A 25 1.23 21.25 -7.07
C ARG A 25 2.51 20.60 -7.58
N ARG A 26 2.71 19.30 -7.29
CA ARG A 26 3.93 18.54 -7.60
C ARG A 26 3.60 17.21 -8.27
N PRO A 27 2.93 17.19 -9.44
CA PRO A 27 2.51 15.94 -10.07
C PRO A 27 3.69 15.00 -10.39
N ALA A 28 4.87 15.55 -10.72
CA ALA A 28 6.07 14.77 -11.00
C ALA A 28 6.55 13.91 -9.81
N LEU A 29 6.25 14.31 -8.56
CA LEU A 29 6.56 13.53 -7.36
C LEU A 29 5.83 12.20 -7.30
N PHE A 30 4.70 12.09 -7.99
CA PHE A 30 3.83 10.91 -7.95
C PHE A 30 4.10 9.95 -9.11
N THR A 31 5.25 10.09 -9.78
CA THR A 31 5.75 9.08 -10.70
C THR A 31 6.44 7.96 -9.92
N ALA A 32 6.33 6.71 -10.37
CA ALA A 32 6.92 5.57 -9.67
C ALA A 32 8.43 5.75 -9.39
N ILE A 33 9.15 6.35 -10.34
CA ILE A 33 10.59 6.61 -10.24
C ILE A 33 10.88 7.65 -9.15
N GLU A 34 10.14 8.75 -9.11
CA GLU A 34 10.36 9.79 -8.09
C GLU A 34 9.94 9.31 -6.71
N ILE A 35 8.88 8.51 -6.59
CA ILE A 35 8.47 7.91 -5.31
C ILE A 35 9.58 6.99 -4.78
N ASP A 36 10.15 6.12 -5.62
CA ASP A 36 11.25 5.23 -5.21
C ASP A 36 12.50 6.03 -4.80
N ARG A 37 12.86 7.09 -5.55
CA ARG A 37 13.99 7.97 -5.19
C ARG A 37 13.76 8.70 -3.86
N GLU A 38 12.58 9.25 -3.64
CA GLU A 38 12.26 9.94 -2.39
C GLU A 38 12.26 8.97 -1.21
N PHE A 39 11.68 7.78 -1.39
CA PHE A 39 11.74 6.72 -0.39
C PHE A 39 13.19 6.33 -0.07
N HIS A 40 14.02 6.17 -1.09
CA HIS A 40 15.43 5.83 -0.93
C HIS A 40 16.21 6.93 -0.20
N ARG A 41 15.96 8.21 -0.51
CA ARG A 41 16.59 9.32 0.21
C ARG A 41 16.22 9.36 1.69
N ILE A 42 15.00 8.98 2.05
CA ILE A 42 14.51 9.01 3.44
C ILE A 42 15.00 7.78 4.22
N THR A 43 14.96 6.60 3.60
CA THR A 43 15.15 5.31 4.30
C THR A 43 16.48 4.63 4.00
N ALA A 44 17.20 5.07 2.97
CA ALA A 44 18.35 4.39 2.36
C ALA A 44 18.02 2.99 1.78
N LEU A 45 16.74 2.65 1.61
CA LEU A 45 16.28 1.36 1.09
C LEU A 45 15.62 1.54 -0.29
N SER A 46 15.59 0.49 -1.11
CA SER A 46 14.76 0.50 -2.34
C SER A 46 13.32 0.20 -1.97
N LEU A 47 12.37 0.99 -2.47
CA LEU A 47 10.95 0.85 -2.13
C LEU A 47 10.43 -0.49 -2.59
N LEU A 48 10.66 -0.82 -3.87
CA LEU A 48 10.09 -2.01 -4.47
C LEU A 48 10.64 -3.29 -3.85
N SER A 49 11.95 -3.36 -3.57
CA SER A 49 12.55 -4.54 -2.93
C SER A 49 12.06 -4.71 -1.49
N THR A 50 12.04 -3.62 -0.70
CA THR A 50 11.58 -3.64 0.68
C THR A 50 10.11 -4.03 0.77
N PHE A 51 9.29 -3.47 -0.11
CA PHE A 51 7.87 -3.78 -0.18
C PHE A 51 7.61 -5.24 -0.56
N ARG A 52 8.31 -5.76 -1.58
CA ARG A 52 8.21 -7.18 -1.97
C ARG A 52 8.63 -8.10 -0.83
N ALA A 53 9.78 -7.83 -0.21
CA ALA A 53 10.27 -8.62 0.92
C ALA A 53 9.27 -8.63 2.09
N ALA A 54 8.66 -7.49 2.41
CA ALA A 54 7.62 -7.41 3.43
C ALA A 54 6.38 -8.22 3.05
N LEU A 55 5.92 -8.14 1.79
CA LEU A 55 4.80 -8.94 1.33
C LEU A 55 5.09 -10.44 1.48
N ASP A 56 6.25 -10.89 1.04
CA ASP A 56 6.65 -12.29 1.13
C ASP A 56 6.71 -12.76 2.59
N GLN A 57 7.20 -11.91 3.48
CA GLN A 57 7.25 -12.18 4.92
C GLN A 57 5.84 -12.34 5.54
N TYR A 58 4.90 -11.45 5.23
CA TYR A 58 3.57 -11.44 5.88
C TYR A 58 2.55 -12.36 5.20
N THR A 59 2.80 -12.74 3.96
CA THR A 59 1.87 -13.54 3.16
C THR A 59 1.47 -14.86 3.79
N PRO A 60 2.39 -15.71 4.26
CA PRO A 60 2.02 -17.01 4.81
C PRO A 60 1.02 -16.87 5.96
N ARG A 61 1.19 -15.82 6.79
CA ARG A 61 0.30 -15.49 7.91
C ARG A 61 -1.07 -15.02 7.42
N LEU A 62 -1.10 -14.17 6.40
CA LEU A 62 -2.34 -13.68 5.80
C LEU A 62 -3.14 -14.83 5.18
N MET A 63 -2.46 -15.70 4.43
CA MET A 63 -3.05 -16.89 3.82
C MET A 63 -3.59 -17.87 4.87
N GLY A 64 -2.89 -18.03 6.00
CA GLY A 64 -3.40 -18.78 7.15
C GLY A 64 -4.74 -18.24 7.65
N ARG A 65 -4.83 -16.92 7.89
CA ARG A 65 -6.08 -16.27 8.34
C ARG A 65 -7.21 -16.42 7.33
N PHE A 66 -6.91 -16.28 6.03
CA PHE A 66 -7.88 -16.43 4.96
C PHE A 66 -8.46 -17.84 4.88
N ARG A 67 -7.63 -18.87 5.07
CA ARG A 67 -8.11 -20.27 5.13
C ARG A 67 -9.06 -20.53 6.30
N CYS A 68 -8.83 -19.87 7.43
CA CYS A 68 -9.68 -20.00 8.62
C CYS A 68 -11.03 -19.26 8.50
N LYS A 69 -11.20 -18.37 7.51
CA LYS A 69 -12.45 -17.61 7.36
C LYS A 69 -13.56 -18.53 6.81
N GLY A 70 -14.66 -18.61 7.55
CA GLY A 70 -15.88 -19.33 7.16
C GLY A 70 -16.97 -18.43 6.55
N GLY A 71 -18.15 -19.01 6.33
CA GLY A 71 -19.33 -18.28 5.86
C GLY A 71 -19.22 -17.70 4.45
N ALA A 72 -20.08 -16.73 4.12
CA ALA A 72 -20.11 -16.12 2.79
C ALA A 72 -18.80 -15.41 2.43
N ALA A 73 -18.18 -14.71 3.38
CA ALA A 73 -16.88 -14.07 3.19
C ALA A 73 -15.77 -15.11 2.95
N GLY A 74 -15.75 -16.20 3.72
CA GLY A 74 -14.80 -17.30 3.54
C GLY A 74 -14.91 -17.97 2.17
N ARG A 75 -16.13 -18.18 1.66
CA ARG A 75 -16.34 -18.72 0.30
C ARG A 75 -15.79 -17.79 -0.79
N LYS A 76 -16.03 -16.48 -0.67
CA LYS A 76 -15.46 -15.48 -1.60
C LYS A 76 -13.93 -15.49 -1.57
N ILE A 77 -13.33 -15.52 -0.38
CA ILE A 77 -11.88 -15.56 -0.20
C ILE A 77 -11.28 -16.85 -0.78
N LYS A 78 -11.88 -18.01 -0.49
CA LYS A 78 -11.44 -19.29 -1.04
C LYS A 78 -11.47 -19.32 -2.56
N LYS A 79 -12.50 -18.74 -3.20
CA LYS A 79 -12.57 -18.62 -4.66
C LYS A 79 -11.37 -17.84 -5.22
N VAL A 80 -11.08 -16.68 -4.62
CA VAL A 80 -9.93 -15.85 -5.02
C VAL A 80 -8.61 -16.58 -4.79
N MET A 81 -8.43 -17.27 -3.67
CA MET A 81 -7.23 -18.06 -3.39
C MET A 81 -7.01 -19.18 -4.40
N VAL A 82 -8.07 -19.86 -4.85
CA VAL A 82 -7.99 -20.92 -5.88
C VAL A 82 -7.62 -20.35 -7.24
N GLU A 83 -8.13 -19.18 -7.61
CA GLU A 83 -7.76 -18.48 -8.85
C GLU A 83 -6.28 -18.10 -8.83
N ILE A 84 -5.79 -17.60 -7.69
CA ILE A 84 -4.38 -17.23 -7.51
C ILE A 84 -3.44 -18.44 -7.60
N SER A 85 -3.79 -19.59 -7.01
CA SER A 85 -2.93 -20.79 -7.03
C SER A 85 -2.81 -21.46 -8.40
N LYS A 86 -3.59 -21.03 -9.41
CA LYS A 86 -3.49 -21.55 -10.77
C LYS A 86 -2.42 -20.86 -11.61
N ASP A 87 -1.98 -19.67 -11.19
CA ASP A 87 -1.05 -18.83 -11.94
C ASP A 87 0.39 -19.03 -11.41
N ASN A 88 1.01 -20.15 -11.75
CA ASN A 88 2.35 -20.55 -11.29
C ASN A 88 3.49 -19.89 -12.11
N SER A 89 3.25 -18.72 -12.71
CA SER A 89 4.17 -18.12 -13.70
C SER A 89 5.41 -17.42 -13.11
N TYR A 90 5.59 -17.36 -11.80
CA TYR A 90 6.80 -16.76 -11.23
C TYR A 90 7.07 -17.33 -9.84
N GLU A 91 8.30 -17.78 -9.65
CA GLU A 91 8.78 -18.44 -8.44
C GLU A 91 8.71 -17.49 -7.21
N THR A 92 8.17 -18.01 -6.11
CA THR A 92 8.48 -17.69 -4.69
C THR A 92 8.10 -16.32 -4.10
N CYS A 93 7.54 -15.37 -4.83
CA CYS A 93 6.99 -14.12 -4.24
C CYS A 93 5.46 -14.15 -4.35
N MET A 94 4.70 -13.45 -3.51
CA MET A 94 3.27 -13.24 -3.85
C MET A 94 3.15 -12.39 -5.09
N CYS A 95 2.31 -12.79 -6.05
CA CYS A 95 2.30 -12.10 -7.33
C CYS A 95 1.90 -10.66 -7.07
N PRO A 96 2.50 -9.71 -7.78
CA PRO A 96 1.88 -8.41 -7.99
C PRO A 96 0.38 -8.55 -8.33
N GLN A 97 -0.04 -9.60 -9.04
CA GLN A 97 -1.46 -9.91 -9.31
C GLN A 97 -2.30 -10.21 -8.06
N VAL A 98 -1.77 -10.85 -7.02
CA VAL A 98 -2.50 -11.06 -5.75
C VAL A 98 -2.75 -9.75 -5.05
N LEU A 99 -1.73 -8.90 -5.00
CA LEU A 99 -1.86 -7.56 -4.45
C LEU A 99 -2.83 -6.72 -5.28
N VAL A 100 -2.74 -6.76 -6.61
CA VAL A 100 -3.66 -6.07 -7.52
C VAL A 100 -5.09 -6.55 -7.29
N HIS A 101 -5.37 -7.87 -7.23
CA HIS A 101 -6.69 -8.39 -6.91
C HIS A 101 -7.20 -8.02 -5.51
N LEU A 102 -6.31 -7.94 -4.52
CA LEU A 102 -6.67 -7.54 -3.14
C LEU A 102 -6.87 -6.03 -3.01
N LEU A 103 -6.09 -5.21 -3.73
CA LEU A 103 -6.15 -3.75 -3.71
C LEU A 103 -7.24 -3.19 -4.64
N GLU A 104 -7.53 -3.83 -5.77
CA GLU A 104 -8.62 -3.48 -6.69
C GLU A 104 -10.00 -3.84 -6.12
N ARG A 105 -10.07 -4.64 -5.05
CA ARG A 105 -11.29 -4.90 -4.29
C ARG A 105 -11.49 -3.95 -3.10
N ARG A 106 -11.19 -2.65 -3.27
CA ARG A 106 -11.88 -1.63 -2.46
C ARG A 106 -13.23 -1.34 -3.12
N PRO A 107 -14.37 -1.86 -2.61
CA PRO A 107 -15.63 -1.23 -2.93
C PRO A 107 -15.56 0.22 -2.43
N GLN A 108 -16.15 1.12 -3.20
CA GLN A 108 -16.35 2.52 -2.87
C GLN A 108 -17.09 2.64 -1.52
N GLU A 109 -16.35 2.64 -0.42
CA GLU A 109 -16.77 3.30 0.80
C GLU A 109 -15.94 4.58 0.86
N THR A 110 -16.67 5.68 0.75
CA THR A 110 -16.17 7.05 0.73
C THR A 110 -15.14 7.26 1.85
N CYS A 111 -13.99 7.84 1.49
CA CYS A 111 -12.87 8.14 2.41
C CYS A 111 -13.18 9.20 3.49
N GLU A 112 -14.46 9.50 3.74
CA GLU A 112 -14.90 10.43 4.79
C GLU A 112 -14.96 9.76 6.18
N GLY A 113 -15.00 8.42 6.25
CA GLY A 113 -15.18 7.70 7.53
C GLY A 113 -13.92 7.39 8.34
N LEU A 114 -12.73 7.35 7.73
CA LEU A 114 -11.52 6.85 8.41
C LEU A 114 -10.64 7.94 9.04
N TYR A 115 -10.88 9.22 8.75
CA TYR A 115 -10.22 10.33 9.43
C TYR A 115 -10.95 10.76 10.73
N GLY A 116 -12.19 10.30 10.95
CA GLY A 116 -12.94 10.56 12.19
C GLY A 116 -12.52 9.68 13.38
N GLU A 117 -12.17 8.41 13.15
CA GLU A 117 -11.87 7.48 14.26
C GLU A 117 -10.45 7.60 14.83
N LEU A 118 -9.50 8.15 14.06
CA LEU A 118 -8.15 8.41 14.55
C LEU A 118 -8.06 9.63 15.50
N ARG A 119 -9.16 10.37 15.70
CA ARG A 119 -9.23 11.50 16.66
C ARG A 119 -9.78 11.11 18.03
N LEU A 120 -10.43 9.95 18.17
CA LEU A 120 -10.99 9.49 19.45
C LEU A 120 -10.02 8.62 20.27
N ALA A 121 -8.95 8.08 19.67
CA ALA A 121 -7.96 7.28 20.39
C ALA A 121 -6.82 8.09 21.05
N LYS A 122 -6.97 9.42 21.17
CA LYS A 122 -5.99 10.30 21.86
C LYS A 122 -6.53 10.98 23.11
N ASN A 123 -7.74 10.65 23.57
CA ASN A 123 -8.34 11.20 24.80
C ASN A 123 -9.00 10.12 25.69
N LEU A 124 -8.35 8.95 25.82
CA LEU A 124 -8.59 7.99 26.89
C LEU A 124 -7.26 7.57 27.50
#